data_AF-A0A6S8TRP9-F1
#
_entry.id   AF-A0A6S8TRP9-F1
#
_cell.length_a   1.000
_cell.length_b   1.000
_cell.length_c   1.000
_cell.angle_alpha   90.00
_cell.angle_beta   90.00
_cell.angle_gamma   90.00
#
_symmetry.space_group_name_H-M   'P 1'
#
loop_
_entity.id
_entity.type
_entity.pdbx_description
1 polymer ?
#
loop_
_entity_poly.entity_id
_entity_poly.type
_entity_poly.pdbx_seq_one_letter_code
_entity_poly.pdbx_strand_id
1 'polypeptide(L)'
;MNPFRKKPTATEAAKKAKTETKRTVRKSQREMEREVRELEREEKKILSEIKQRAKQPGVKGMHDPALKSMAKNLVQVRNQKDKLYSSKAQLSSIGMTATSMATQVAATAAIGSVSTAMGKANQAIDTKEMNKIMADFTRQNEVMEVRQEMMDDALTDAFDNEDLEEEADQVTGQVLAELGIEMDSNFVGLSAPSQMPVTVGAVAAAEEEAALADAMPDLKARLDAL
;
A
#
# COMPACT_ATOMS: atom_id res chain seq x y z
N MET A 1 -46.54 -20.78 -2.11
CA MET A 1 -46.23 -19.36 -2.40
C MET A 1 -47.27 -18.52 -1.65
N ASN A 2 -46.89 -17.75 -0.62
CA ASN A 2 -47.85 -17.04 0.23
C ASN A 2 -48.39 -15.78 -0.48
N PRO A 3 -49.71 -15.65 -0.76
CA PRO A 3 -50.28 -14.58 -1.56
C PRO A 3 -50.44 -13.23 -0.82
N PHE A 4 -50.14 -13.17 0.48
CA PHE A 4 -50.29 -11.96 1.32
C PHE A 4 -49.00 -11.17 1.58
N ARG A 5 -47.88 -11.55 0.95
CA ARG A 5 -46.62 -10.80 1.11
C ARG A 5 -46.61 -9.62 0.14
N LYS A 6 -46.71 -8.39 0.65
CA LYS A 6 -46.53 -7.17 -0.16
C LYS A 6 -45.20 -7.27 -0.93
N LYS A 7 -45.21 -6.96 -2.23
CA LYS A 7 -43.98 -6.84 -3.01
C LYS A 7 -43.08 -5.81 -2.32
N PRO A 8 -41.78 -6.09 -2.13
CA PRO A 8 -40.89 -5.18 -1.43
C PRO A 8 -40.92 -3.81 -2.12
N THR A 9 -41.11 -2.77 -1.33
CA THR A 9 -41.02 -1.39 -1.82
C THR A 9 -39.59 -1.11 -2.29
N ALA A 10 -39.40 -0.17 -3.23
CA ALA A 10 -38.06 0.17 -3.76
C ALA A 10 -37.06 0.50 -2.64
N THR A 11 -37.54 1.08 -1.53
CA THR A 11 -36.77 1.37 -0.32
C THR A 11 -36.40 0.12 0.49
N GLU A 12 -37.30 -0.84 0.63
CA GLU A 12 -37.01 -2.13 1.28
C GLU A 12 -36.02 -2.97 0.45
N ALA A 13 -36.17 -2.95 -0.88
CA ALA A 13 -35.22 -3.59 -1.79
C ALA A 13 -33.82 -2.95 -1.69
N ALA A 14 -33.72 -1.62 -1.69
CA ALA A 14 -32.46 -0.90 -1.53
C ALA A 14 -31.80 -1.17 -0.17
N LYS A 15 -32.58 -1.21 0.92
CA LYS A 15 -32.08 -1.51 2.27
C LYS A 15 -31.58 -2.96 2.38
N LYS A 16 -32.28 -3.91 1.75
CA LYS A 16 -31.87 -5.31 1.69
C LYS A 16 -30.58 -5.47 0.88
N ALA A 17 -30.50 -4.87 -0.30
CA ALA A 17 -29.30 -4.87 -1.14
C ALA A 17 -28.10 -4.28 -0.39
N LYS A 18 -28.24 -3.12 0.26
CA LYS A 18 -27.19 -2.53 1.11
C LYS A 18 -26.68 -3.48 2.19
N THR A 19 -27.61 -4.16 2.87
CA THR A 19 -27.25 -5.08 3.97
C THR A 19 -26.54 -6.32 3.44
N GLU A 20 -26.98 -6.83 2.30
CA GLU A 20 -26.39 -7.97 1.62
C GLU A 20 -24.98 -7.64 1.11
N THR A 21 -24.81 -6.54 0.37
CA THR A 21 -23.49 -6.08 -0.09
C THR A 21 -22.53 -5.88 1.09
N LYS A 22 -22.97 -5.23 2.17
CA LYS A 22 -22.14 -5.05 3.37
C LYS A 22 -21.73 -6.37 4.01
N ARG A 23 -22.60 -7.39 4.00
CA ARG A 23 -22.29 -8.73 4.52
C ARG A 23 -21.29 -9.45 3.64
N THR A 24 -21.48 -9.41 2.32
CA THR A 24 -20.60 -10.04 1.35
C THR A 24 -19.21 -9.41 1.39
N VAL A 25 -19.11 -8.08 1.31
CA VAL A 25 -17.83 -7.36 1.41
C VAL A 25 -17.08 -7.71 2.70
N ARG A 26 -17.77 -7.69 3.86
CA ARG A 26 -17.14 -8.07 5.13
C ARG A 26 -16.71 -9.53 5.19
N LYS A 27 -17.40 -10.44 4.50
CA LYS A 27 -17.01 -11.85 4.41
C LYS A 27 -15.74 -11.98 3.58
N SER A 28 -15.71 -11.41 2.38
CA SER A 28 -14.54 -11.40 1.50
C SER A 28 -13.34 -10.72 2.14
N GLN A 29 -13.53 -9.60 2.87
CA GLN A 29 -12.46 -8.95 3.63
C GLN A 29 -11.81 -9.87 4.67
N ARG A 30 -12.61 -10.68 5.38
CA ARG A 30 -12.08 -11.65 6.35
C ARG A 30 -11.39 -12.84 5.68
N GLU A 31 -11.84 -13.24 4.50
CA GLU A 31 -11.19 -14.29 3.72
C GLU A 31 -9.83 -13.82 3.23
N MET A 32 -9.73 -12.62 2.66
CA MET A 32 -8.45 -12.00 2.29
C MET A 32 -7.52 -11.81 3.51
N GLU A 33 -8.04 -11.42 4.69
CA GLU A 33 -7.23 -11.33 5.91
C GLU A 33 -6.66 -12.69 6.37
N ARG A 34 -7.37 -13.79 6.10
CA ARG A 34 -6.86 -15.13 6.40
C ARG A 34 -5.76 -15.53 5.43
N GLU A 35 -5.95 -15.22 4.15
CA GLU A 35 -4.97 -15.47 3.09
C GLU A 35 -3.68 -14.67 3.32
N VAL A 36 -3.78 -13.38 3.70
CA VAL A 36 -2.63 -12.57 4.11
C VAL A 36 -1.86 -13.23 5.26
N ARG A 37 -2.54 -13.76 6.28
CA ARG A 37 -1.87 -14.47 7.40
C ARG A 37 -1.27 -15.81 7.00
N GLU A 38 -1.72 -16.40 5.91
CA GLU A 38 -1.15 -17.62 5.35
C GLU A 38 0.14 -17.29 4.59
N LEU A 39 0.09 -16.28 3.72
CA LEU A 39 1.26 -15.73 3.02
C LEU A 39 2.31 -15.19 3.98
N GLU A 40 1.94 -14.53 5.09
CA GLU A 40 2.90 -14.10 6.12
C GLU A 40 3.63 -15.28 6.78
N ARG A 41 2.96 -16.43 6.91
CA ARG A 41 3.60 -17.65 7.45
C ARG A 41 4.50 -18.29 6.42
N GLU A 42 4.10 -18.29 5.16
CA GLU A 42 4.92 -18.76 4.04
C GLU A 42 6.15 -17.89 3.84
N GLU A 43 6.02 -16.55 3.87
CA GLU A 43 7.12 -15.60 3.83
C GLU A 43 8.16 -15.90 4.91
N LYS A 44 7.73 -16.12 6.15
CA LYS A 44 8.64 -16.46 7.26
C LYS A 44 9.34 -17.81 7.06
N LYS A 45 8.66 -18.79 6.47
CA LYS A 45 9.25 -20.09 6.14
C LYS A 45 10.31 -19.94 5.05
N ILE A 46 9.98 -19.29 3.94
CA ILE A 46 10.91 -19.03 2.84
C ILE A 46 12.13 -18.26 3.35
N LEU A 47 11.93 -17.25 4.20
CA LEU A 47 13.02 -16.47 4.80
C LEU A 47 13.92 -17.38 5.66
N SER A 48 13.34 -18.26 6.48
CA SER A 48 14.11 -19.25 7.24
C SER A 48 14.87 -20.22 6.33
N GLU A 49 14.26 -20.68 5.23
CA GLU A 49 14.88 -21.58 4.24
C GLU A 49 16.04 -20.90 3.52
N ILE A 50 15.89 -19.65 3.08
CA ILE A 50 16.97 -18.83 2.51
C ILE A 50 18.12 -18.72 3.53
N LYS A 51 17.83 -18.40 4.79
CA LYS A 51 18.86 -18.30 5.84
C LYS A 51 19.58 -19.62 6.11
N GLN A 52 18.86 -20.74 6.09
CA GLN A 52 19.45 -22.06 6.27
C GLN A 52 20.31 -22.45 5.06
N ARG A 53 19.78 -22.24 3.84
CA ARG A 53 20.48 -22.52 2.59
C ARG A 53 21.75 -21.70 2.49
N ALA A 54 21.71 -20.41 2.79
CA ALA A 54 22.87 -19.53 2.75
C ALA A 54 24.03 -19.99 3.64
N LYS A 55 23.73 -20.61 4.79
CA LYS A 55 24.74 -21.14 5.74
C LYS A 55 25.33 -22.50 5.34
N GLN A 56 24.77 -23.17 4.34
CA GLN A 56 25.27 -24.48 3.94
C GLN A 56 26.62 -24.37 3.21
N PRO A 57 27.56 -25.28 3.46
CA PRO A 57 28.85 -25.30 2.76
C PRO A 57 28.65 -25.61 1.26
N GLY A 58 29.40 -24.92 0.39
CA GLY A 58 29.35 -25.11 -1.07
C GLY A 58 28.33 -24.24 -1.81
N VAL A 59 27.69 -23.30 -1.12
CA VAL A 59 26.76 -22.33 -1.71
C VAL A 59 27.54 -21.17 -2.30
N LYS A 60 27.30 -20.85 -3.58
CA LYS A 60 27.99 -19.78 -4.31
C LYS A 60 27.36 -18.40 -4.04
N GLY A 61 27.12 -18.06 -2.76
CA GLY A 61 26.54 -16.78 -2.34
C GLY A 61 25.37 -16.34 -3.22
N MET A 62 25.41 -15.09 -3.70
CA MET A 62 24.40 -14.50 -4.59
C MET A 62 24.17 -15.26 -5.92
N HIS A 63 25.10 -16.13 -6.36
CA HIS A 63 25.01 -16.88 -7.62
C HIS A 63 24.52 -18.32 -7.47
N ASP A 64 24.08 -18.76 -6.28
CA ASP A 64 23.49 -20.07 -6.10
C ASP A 64 22.07 -20.13 -6.71
N PRO A 65 21.80 -21.02 -7.69
CA PRO A 65 20.49 -21.08 -8.36
C PRO A 65 19.33 -21.38 -7.40
N ALA A 66 19.59 -22.13 -6.33
CA ALA A 66 18.58 -22.45 -5.32
C ALA A 66 18.27 -21.24 -4.42
N LEU A 67 19.27 -20.45 -4.03
CA LEU A 67 19.02 -19.18 -3.32
C LEU A 67 18.24 -18.20 -4.21
N LYS A 68 18.62 -18.05 -5.48
CA LYS A 68 17.93 -17.15 -6.41
C LYS A 68 16.46 -17.54 -6.62
N SER A 69 16.16 -18.84 -6.74
CA SER A 69 14.76 -19.30 -6.86
C SER A 69 13.95 -19.09 -5.58
N MET A 70 14.55 -19.31 -4.40
CA MET A 70 13.91 -19.02 -3.12
C MET A 70 13.66 -17.52 -2.91
N ALA A 71 14.61 -16.67 -3.29
CA ALA A 71 14.47 -15.22 -3.23
C ALA A 71 13.38 -14.71 -4.17
N LYS A 72 13.31 -15.23 -5.40
CA LYS A 72 12.20 -14.94 -6.33
C LYS A 72 10.86 -15.33 -5.74
N ASN A 73 10.76 -16.49 -5.08
CA ASN A 73 9.53 -16.91 -4.39
C ASN A 73 9.19 -15.95 -3.23
N LEU A 74 10.19 -15.48 -2.47
CA LEU A 74 10.00 -14.50 -1.40
C LEU A 74 9.40 -13.18 -1.94
N VAL A 75 9.95 -12.65 -3.02
CA VAL A 75 9.45 -11.43 -3.68
C VAL A 75 8.01 -11.65 -4.19
N GLN A 76 7.74 -12.78 -4.84
CA GLN A 76 6.39 -13.11 -5.30
C GLN A 76 5.37 -13.15 -4.15
N VAL A 77 5.70 -13.75 -3.02
CA VAL A 77 4.82 -13.79 -1.84
C VAL A 77 4.58 -12.39 -1.28
N ARG A 78 5.60 -11.52 -1.26
CA ARG A 78 5.44 -10.11 -0.85
C ARG A 78 4.51 -9.35 -1.78
N ASN A 79 4.69 -9.48 -3.09
CA ASN A 79 3.85 -8.81 -4.09
C ASN A 79 2.40 -9.34 -4.04
N GLN A 80 2.22 -10.64 -3.78
CA GLN A 80 0.88 -11.21 -3.54
C GLN A 80 0.21 -10.62 -2.29
N LYS A 81 0.95 -10.42 -1.19
CA LYS A 81 0.41 -9.75 0.01
C LYS A 81 0.00 -8.30 -0.30
N ASP A 82 0.84 -7.55 -1.00
CA ASP A 82 0.56 -6.16 -1.35
C ASP A 82 -0.66 -6.04 -2.27
N LYS A 83 -0.79 -6.97 -3.24
CA LYS A 83 -1.98 -7.10 -4.08
C LYS A 83 -3.24 -7.44 -3.27
N LEU A 84 -3.15 -8.25 -2.23
CA LEU A 84 -4.29 -8.53 -1.34
C LEU A 84 -4.66 -7.31 -0.49
N TYR A 85 -3.69 -6.51 -0.04
CA TYR A 85 -3.97 -5.27 0.67
C TYR A 85 -4.64 -4.23 -0.25
N SER A 86 -4.17 -4.07 -1.48
CA SER A 86 -4.81 -3.17 -2.46
C SER A 86 -6.22 -3.67 -2.83
N SER A 87 -6.38 -4.98 -3.08
CA SER A 87 -7.68 -5.60 -3.34
C SER A 87 -8.65 -5.43 -2.16
N LYS A 88 -8.17 -5.50 -0.92
CA LYS A 88 -8.97 -5.22 0.28
C LYS A 88 -9.44 -3.78 0.35
N ALA A 89 -8.58 -2.82 -0.01
CA ALA A 89 -8.94 -1.40 -0.08
C ALA A 89 -9.98 -1.15 -1.17
N GLN A 90 -9.80 -1.73 -2.36
CA GLN A 90 -10.75 -1.67 -3.47
C GLN A 90 -12.11 -2.25 -3.07
N LEU A 91 -12.16 -3.44 -2.44
CA LEU A 91 -13.41 -4.03 -1.93
C LEU A 91 -14.08 -3.16 -0.86
N SER A 92 -13.31 -2.49 -0.02
CA SER A 92 -13.85 -1.52 0.94
C SER A 92 -14.50 -0.32 0.21
N SER A 93 -13.83 0.21 -0.82
CA SER A 93 -14.36 1.27 -1.68
C SER A 93 -15.67 0.85 -2.34
N ILE A 94 -15.72 -0.33 -2.97
CA ILE A 94 -16.93 -0.89 -3.58
C ILE A 94 -18.07 -1.04 -2.56
N GLY A 95 -17.76 -1.45 -1.33
CA GLY A 95 -18.74 -1.51 -0.25
C GLY A 95 -19.32 -0.14 0.12
N MET A 96 -18.50 0.92 0.08
CA MET A 96 -18.91 2.30 0.30
C MET A 96 -19.73 2.85 -0.87
N THR A 97 -19.30 2.65 -2.11
CA THR A 97 -20.04 3.10 -3.31
C THR A 97 -21.41 2.43 -3.39
N ALA A 98 -21.49 1.12 -3.13
CA ALA A 98 -22.77 0.42 -3.05
C ALA A 98 -23.69 0.94 -1.92
N THR A 99 -23.10 1.32 -0.78
CA THR A 99 -23.84 1.95 0.32
C THR A 99 -24.36 3.34 -0.06
N SER A 100 -23.56 4.12 -0.78
CA SER A 100 -23.94 5.43 -1.30
C SER A 100 -25.07 5.30 -2.32
N MET A 101 -24.94 4.40 -3.29
CA MET A 101 -25.95 4.12 -4.31
C MET A 101 -27.28 3.69 -3.67
N ALA A 102 -27.26 2.81 -2.66
CA ALA A 102 -28.48 2.41 -1.96
C ALA A 102 -29.16 3.59 -1.23
N THR A 103 -28.35 4.53 -0.71
CA THR A 103 -28.86 5.76 -0.07
C THR A 103 -29.46 6.71 -1.10
N GLN A 104 -28.81 6.86 -2.26
CA GLN A 104 -29.33 7.65 -3.38
C GLN A 104 -30.68 7.08 -3.88
N VAL A 105 -30.78 5.77 -4.08
CA VAL A 105 -32.05 5.12 -4.49
C VAL A 105 -33.15 5.35 -3.44
N ALA A 106 -32.83 5.23 -2.15
CA ALA A 106 -33.79 5.50 -1.08
C ALA A 106 -34.23 6.97 -1.04
N ALA A 107 -33.30 7.91 -1.24
CA ALA A 107 -33.58 9.34 -1.32
C ALA A 107 -34.44 9.66 -2.54
N THR A 108 -34.12 9.16 -3.73
CA THR A 108 -34.92 9.33 -4.95
C THR A 108 -36.31 8.74 -4.80
N ALA A 109 -36.45 7.56 -4.17
CA ALA A 109 -37.76 6.99 -3.88
C ALA A 109 -38.57 7.84 -2.89
N ALA A 110 -37.92 8.46 -1.91
CA ALA A 110 -38.55 9.38 -0.96
C ALA A 110 -38.92 10.72 -1.62
N ILE A 111 -38.06 11.29 -2.46
CA ILE A 111 -38.36 12.48 -3.25
C ILE A 111 -39.49 12.18 -4.25
N GLY A 112 -39.53 10.98 -4.84
CA GLY A 112 -40.62 10.54 -5.71
C GLY A 112 -41.95 10.46 -4.96
N SER A 113 -41.98 9.90 -3.75
CA SER A 113 -43.21 9.84 -2.94
C SER A 113 -43.63 11.22 -2.43
N VAL A 114 -42.67 12.04 -1.99
CA VAL A 114 -42.89 13.44 -1.58
C VAL A 114 -43.29 14.29 -2.77
N SER A 115 -42.75 14.08 -3.97
CA SER A 115 -43.13 14.78 -5.22
C SER A 115 -44.49 14.31 -5.74
N THR A 116 -44.88 13.06 -5.52
CA THR A 116 -46.25 12.62 -5.81
C THR A 116 -47.26 13.26 -4.84
N ALA A 117 -46.85 13.51 -3.59
CA ALA A 117 -47.64 14.22 -2.59
C ALA A 117 -47.61 15.76 -2.79
N MET A 118 -46.47 16.33 -3.19
CA MET A 118 -46.25 17.75 -3.50
C MET A 118 -46.78 18.11 -4.87
N GLY A 119 -46.86 17.21 -5.85
CA GLY A 119 -47.49 17.43 -7.15
C GLY A 119 -49.00 17.64 -7.03
N LYS A 120 -49.61 17.20 -5.92
CA LYS A 120 -50.99 17.52 -5.53
C LYS A 120 -51.11 18.83 -4.73
N ALA A 121 -50.00 19.41 -4.27
CA ALA A 121 -49.98 20.59 -3.41
C ALA A 121 -49.18 21.78 -3.97
N ASN A 122 -48.40 21.61 -5.03
CA ASN A 122 -47.44 22.61 -5.49
C ASN A 122 -47.04 22.41 -6.96
N GLN A 123 -47.81 23.02 -7.85
CA GLN A 123 -47.40 23.30 -9.25
C GLN A 123 -46.25 24.31 -9.35
N ALA A 124 -45.62 24.70 -8.23
CA ALA A 124 -44.58 25.72 -8.14
C ALA A 124 -43.36 25.28 -7.29
N ILE A 125 -42.84 24.06 -7.51
CA ILE A 125 -41.43 23.77 -7.16
C ILE A 125 -40.64 23.73 -8.45
N ASP A 126 -39.62 24.59 -8.50
CA ASP A 126 -38.81 24.89 -9.66
C ASP A 126 -38.04 23.65 -10.14
N THR A 127 -38.61 22.95 -11.12
CA THR A 127 -37.99 21.79 -11.79
C THR A 127 -36.66 22.14 -12.47
N LYS A 128 -36.38 23.44 -12.68
CA LYS A 128 -35.17 23.93 -13.34
C LYS A 128 -33.94 23.87 -12.43
N GLU A 129 -34.08 24.16 -11.13
CA GLU A 129 -32.97 23.99 -10.17
C GLU A 129 -32.63 22.52 -9.94
N MET A 130 -33.63 21.65 -9.86
CA MET A 130 -33.41 20.21 -9.71
C MET A 130 -32.67 19.61 -10.91
N ASN A 131 -33.01 20.03 -12.14
CA ASN A 131 -32.30 19.62 -13.35
C ASN A 131 -30.84 20.09 -13.35
N LYS A 132 -30.57 21.30 -12.84
CA LYS A 132 -29.21 21.83 -12.72
C LYS A 132 -28.38 21.04 -11.69
N ILE A 133 -28.95 20.76 -10.51
CA ILE A 133 -28.29 19.95 -9.47
C ILE A 133 -28.00 18.54 -9.99
N MET A 134 -28.91 17.95 -10.77
CA MET A 134 -28.70 16.64 -11.37
C MET A 134 -27.56 16.66 -12.40
N ALA A 135 -27.49 17.69 -13.24
CA ALA A 135 -26.44 17.86 -14.23
C ALA A 135 -25.06 18.09 -13.60
N ASP A 136 -24.98 18.94 -12.57
CA ASP A 136 -23.75 19.21 -11.82
C ASP A 136 -23.27 17.95 -11.08
N PHE A 137 -24.19 17.15 -10.53
CA PHE A 137 -23.87 15.88 -9.90
C PHE A 137 -23.30 14.87 -10.89
N THR A 138 -23.91 14.69 -12.07
CA THR A 138 -23.38 13.80 -13.12
C THR A 138 -21.97 14.22 -13.55
N ARG A 139 -21.73 15.53 -13.72
CA ARG A 139 -20.42 16.05 -14.10
C ARG A 139 -19.35 15.78 -13.03
N GLN A 140 -19.68 15.96 -11.76
CA GLN A 140 -18.74 15.67 -10.67
C GLN A 140 -18.45 14.17 -10.53
N ASN A 141 -19.43 13.32 -10.82
CA ASN A 141 -19.26 11.88 -10.77
C ASN A 141 -18.33 11.37 -11.90
N GLU A 142 -18.48 11.88 -13.12
CA GLU A 142 -17.56 11.59 -14.24
C GLU A 142 -16.12 12.04 -13.95
N VAL A 143 -15.93 13.23 -13.39
CA VAL A 143 -14.59 13.73 -13.01
C VAL A 143 -13.94 12.85 -11.94
N MET A 144 -14.73 12.29 -11.04
CA MET A 144 -14.25 11.36 -10.02
C MET A 144 -13.85 10.02 -10.63
N GLU A 145 -14.63 9.50 -11.58
CA GLU A 145 -14.36 8.23 -12.28
C GLU A 145 -13.06 8.31 -13.08
N VAL A 146 -12.84 9.40 -13.84
CA VAL A 146 -11.57 9.63 -14.58
C VAL A 146 -10.36 9.72 -13.64
N ARG A 147 -10.52 10.34 -12.47
CA ARG A 147 -9.43 10.38 -11.46
C ARG A 147 -9.13 9.00 -10.87
N GLN A 148 -10.15 8.17 -10.74
CA GLN A 148 -10.00 6.79 -10.29
C GLN A 148 -9.21 5.98 -11.33
N GLU A 149 -9.57 6.09 -12.61
CA GLU A 149 -8.88 5.43 -13.73
C GLU A 149 -7.40 5.85 -13.82
N MET A 150 -7.10 7.16 -13.76
CA MET A 150 -5.72 7.64 -13.78
C MET A 150 -4.89 7.15 -12.57
N MET A 151 -5.54 6.92 -11.42
CA MET A 151 -4.88 6.39 -10.24
C MET A 151 -4.68 4.88 -10.33
N ASP A 152 -5.63 4.14 -10.91
CA ASP A 152 -5.48 2.71 -11.17
C ASP A 152 -4.42 2.43 -12.25
N ASP A 153 -4.29 3.29 -13.27
CA ASP A 153 -3.23 3.20 -14.28
C ASP A 153 -1.84 3.45 -13.67
N ALA A 154 -1.68 4.50 -12.86
CA ALA A 154 -0.42 4.77 -12.16
C ALA A 154 -0.06 3.67 -11.15
N LEU A 155 -1.06 3.03 -10.54
CA LEU A 155 -0.88 1.90 -9.65
C LEU A 155 -0.47 0.65 -10.42
N THR A 156 -1.05 0.41 -11.59
CA THR A 156 -0.77 -0.76 -12.44
C THR A 156 0.64 -0.69 -13.03
N ASP A 157 1.08 0.49 -13.47
CA ASP A 157 2.43 0.73 -14.00
C ASP A 157 3.51 0.52 -12.92
N ALA A 158 3.22 0.85 -11.66
CA ALA A 158 4.11 0.58 -10.53
C ALA A 158 4.19 -0.91 -10.12
N PHE A 159 3.35 -1.78 -10.69
CA PHE A 159 3.30 -3.21 -10.38
C PHE A 159 3.70 -4.10 -11.56
N ASP A 160 4.27 -3.54 -12.63
CA ASP A 160 4.68 -4.33 -13.79
C ASP A 160 5.91 -5.22 -13.49
N ASN A 161 5.91 -6.43 -14.05
CA ASN A 161 6.68 -7.58 -13.54
C ASN A 161 8.15 -7.63 -14.02
N GLU A 162 8.65 -6.60 -14.71
CA GLU A 162 10.05 -6.56 -15.20
C GLU A 162 11.07 -6.40 -14.06
N ASP A 163 10.68 -5.82 -12.92
CA ASP A 163 11.59 -5.57 -11.77
C ASP A 163 11.84 -6.80 -10.86
N LEU A 164 11.12 -7.90 -11.07
CA LEU A 164 11.15 -9.05 -10.14
C LEU A 164 12.53 -9.71 -10.01
N GLU A 165 13.32 -9.71 -11.09
CA GLU A 165 14.65 -10.33 -11.08
C GLU A 165 15.69 -9.44 -10.39
N GLU A 166 15.65 -8.13 -10.62
CA GLU A 166 16.50 -7.17 -9.93
C GLU A 166 16.16 -7.09 -8.43
N GLU A 167 14.87 -7.07 -8.09
CA GLU A 167 14.41 -7.06 -6.70
C GLU A 167 14.82 -8.35 -5.97
N ALA A 168 14.72 -9.51 -6.64
CA ALA A 168 15.16 -10.78 -6.06
C ALA A 168 16.67 -10.81 -5.79
N ASP A 169 17.48 -10.28 -6.70
CA ASP A 169 18.93 -10.19 -6.52
C ASP A 169 19.29 -9.22 -5.38
N GLN A 170 18.61 -8.07 -5.27
CA GLN A 170 18.76 -7.13 -4.13
C GLN A 170 18.37 -7.76 -2.79
N VAL A 171 17.23 -8.45 -2.72
CA VAL A 171 16.75 -9.11 -1.50
C VAL A 171 17.69 -10.23 -1.08
N THR A 172 18.26 -10.98 -2.04
CA THR A 172 19.27 -12.00 -1.77
C THR A 172 20.52 -11.37 -1.13
N GLY A 173 21.05 -10.30 -1.73
CA GLY A 173 22.20 -9.57 -1.20
C GLY A 173 21.96 -9.03 0.21
N GLN A 174 20.78 -8.44 0.47
CA GLN A 174 20.41 -7.96 1.81
C GLN A 174 20.38 -9.10 2.84
N VAL A 175 19.77 -10.24 2.52
CA VAL A 175 19.70 -11.39 3.45
C VAL A 175 21.09 -11.99 3.68
N LEU A 176 21.96 -12.05 2.66
CA LEU A 176 23.33 -12.54 2.79
C LEU A 176 24.22 -11.60 3.62
N ALA A 177 24.05 -10.29 3.46
CA ALA A 177 24.71 -9.28 4.27
C ALA A 177 24.25 -9.35 5.74
N GLU A 178 22.95 -9.50 6.00
CA GLU A 178 22.40 -9.71 7.36
C GLU A 178 22.96 -10.98 8.04
N LEU A 179 23.29 -12.01 7.26
CA LEU A 179 23.84 -13.27 7.77
C LEU A 179 25.35 -13.24 7.96
N GLY A 180 26.04 -12.17 7.51
CA GLY A 180 27.49 -12.06 7.57
C GLY A 180 28.22 -13.07 6.67
N ILE A 181 27.56 -13.57 5.62
CA ILE A 181 28.12 -14.61 4.72
C ILE A 181 28.85 -13.96 3.52
N GLU A 182 28.65 -12.67 3.29
CA GLU A 182 29.38 -11.90 2.27
C GLU A 182 30.28 -10.84 2.92
N MET A 183 31.48 -11.27 3.31
CA MET A 183 32.72 -10.48 3.16
C MET A 183 33.98 -11.38 3.08
N ASP A 184 33.89 -12.70 3.21
CA ASP A 184 35.11 -13.54 3.22
C ASP A 184 35.72 -13.77 1.82
N SER A 185 34.99 -13.67 0.72
CA SER A 185 35.55 -13.94 -0.62
C SER A 185 36.38 -12.78 -1.19
N ASN A 186 36.23 -11.56 -0.67
CA ASN A 186 37.03 -10.39 -1.08
C ASN A 186 38.02 -9.90 0.00
N PHE A 187 38.06 -10.53 1.18
CA PHE A 187 38.99 -10.16 2.27
C PHE A 187 40.05 -11.21 2.61
N VAL A 188 40.16 -12.33 1.89
CA VAL A 188 41.30 -13.25 2.00
C VAL A 188 42.54 -12.61 1.35
N GLY A 189 43.15 -11.68 2.08
CA GLY A 189 44.38 -10.99 1.65
C GLY A 189 44.73 -9.71 2.39
N LEU A 190 43.79 -9.07 3.11
CA LEU A 190 44.10 -7.88 3.90
C LEU A 190 43.96 -8.19 5.39
N SER A 191 45.07 -8.08 6.12
CA SER A 191 45.12 -8.08 7.57
C SER A 191 44.05 -7.13 8.14
N ALA A 192 43.29 -7.63 9.12
CA ALA A 192 42.25 -6.89 9.81
C ALA A 192 42.77 -5.56 10.40
N PRO A 193 42.11 -4.42 10.19
CA PRO A 193 42.17 -3.34 11.15
C PRO A 193 41.12 -3.64 12.23
N SER A 194 41.61 -4.00 13.41
CA SER A 194 40.83 -3.99 14.65
C SER A 194 40.40 -2.54 14.93
N GLN A 195 39.23 -2.13 14.46
CA GLN A 195 38.59 -0.91 14.92
C GLN A 195 37.08 -1.11 15.01
N MET A 196 36.59 -1.04 16.25
CA MET A 196 35.16 -1.07 16.59
C MET A 196 34.39 0.06 15.89
N PRO A 197 33.09 -0.10 15.62
CA PRO A 197 32.32 0.95 14.95
C PRO A 197 32.25 2.16 15.87
N VAL A 198 32.87 3.26 15.42
CA VAL A 198 32.80 4.56 16.06
C VAL A 198 31.37 5.07 15.89
N THR A 199 30.73 5.39 17.00
CA THR A 199 29.42 5.99 17.06
C THR A 199 29.41 7.32 16.30
N VAL A 200 28.27 7.64 15.67
CA VAL A 200 28.03 8.78 14.78
C VAL A 200 28.21 10.17 15.45
N GLY A 201 28.67 10.23 16.70
CA GLY A 201 29.02 11.47 17.40
C GLY A 201 30.45 11.97 17.19
N ALA A 202 31.36 11.16 16.63
CA ALA A 202 32.79 11.52 16.55
C ALA A 202 33.19 12.33 15.30
N VAL A 203 32.37 12.31 14.23
CA VAL A 203 32.67 13.07 13.00
C VAL A 203 32.47 14.57 13.15
N ALA A 204 31.54 15.00 14.01
CA ALA A 204 31.30 16.43 14.28
C ALA A 204 32.42 17.07 15.13
N ALA A 205 33.02 16.30 16.05
CA ALA A 205 34.11 16.81 16.90
C ALA A 205 35.43 16.98 16.14
N ALA A 206 35.71 16.12 15.15
CA ALA A 206 36.94 16.18 14.37
C ALA A 206 36.96 17.35 13.37
N GLU A 207 35.82 17.72 12.79
CA GLU A 207 35.71 18.91 11.93
C GLU A 207 35.78 20.22 12.74
N GLU A 208 35.21 20.25 13.95
CA GLU A 208 35.26 21.43 14.82
C GLU A 208 36.68 21.67 15.38
N GLU A 209 37.41 20.61 15.74
CA GLU A 209 38.80 20.72 16.23
C GLU A 209 39.79 21.11 15.12
N ALA A 210 39.57 20.65 13.88
CA ALA A 210 40.37 21.06 12.71
C ALA A 210 40.12 22.52 12.31
N ALA A 211 38.85 22.98 12.34
CA ALA A 211 38.51 24.38 12.05
C ALA A 211 39.05 25.35 13.13
N LEU A 212 39.06 24.92 14.40
CA LEU A 212 39.61 25.73 15.49
C LEU A 212 41.15 25.83 15.43
N ALA A 213 41.82 24.77 14.99
CA ALA A 213 43.28 24.76 14.80
C ALA A 213 43.75 25.67 13.64
N ASP A 214 42.96 25.76 12.56
CA ASP A 214 43.26 26.63 11.41
C ASP A 214 42.99 28.12 11.71
N ALA A 215 42.05 28.43 12.62
CA ALA A 215 41.72 29.81 13.01
C ALA A 215 42.60 30.39 14.14
N MET A 216 43.32 29.57 14.90
CA MET A 216 44.21 30.02 15.99
C MET A 216 45.39 30.92 15.56
N PRO A 217 46.08 30.73 14.42
CA PRO A 217 47.16 31.62 14.00
C PRO A 217 46.67 33.03 13.65
N ASP A 218 45.48 33.17 13.06
CA ASP A 218 44.90 34.47 12.68
C ASP A 218 44.42 35.27 13.91
N LEU A 219 43.89 34.58 14.92
CA LEU A 219 43.52 35.20 16.20
C LEU A 219 44.74 35.68 17.01
N LYS A 220 45.86 34.95 16.96
CA LYS A 220 47.13 35.41 17.59
C LYS A 220 47.71 36.63 16.87
N ALA A 221 47.69 36.66 15.55
CA ALA A 221 48.15 37.80 14.77
C ALA A 221 47.33 39.08 15.04
N ARG A 222 46.03 38.95 15.32
CA ARG A 222 45.17 40.07 15.72
C ARG A 222 45.37 40.53 17.16
N LEU A 223 45.79 39.65 18.07
CA LEU A 223 46.09 40.00 19.46
C LEU A 223 47.44 40.72 19.58
N ASP A 224 48.44 40.30 18.81
CA ASP A 224 49.79 40.91 18.82
C ASP A 224 49.84 42.28 18.09
N ALA A 225 48.78 42.63 17.37
CA ALA A 225 48.62 43.91 16.65
C ALA A 225 47.84 44.99 17.44
N LEU A 226 47.55 44.74 18.73
CA LEU A 226 46.80 45.62 19.63
C LEU A 226 47.68 46.07 20.81
#